data_AF-A0A2E6ATC6-F1
#
_entry.id   AF-A0A2E6ATC6-F1
#
_cell.length_a   1.000
_cell.length_b   1.000
_cell.length_c   1.000
_cell.angle_alpha   90.00
_cell.angle_beta   90.00
_cell.angle_gamma   90.00
#
_symmetry.space_group_name_H-M   'P 1'
#
loop_
_entity.id
_entity.type
_entity.pdbx_description
1 polymer ?
#
loop_
_entity_poly.entity_id
_entity_poly.type
_entity_poly.pdbx_seq_one_letter_code
_entity_poly.pdbx_strand_id
1 'polypeptide(L)'
;MSDNSMNTAETVSHAEVQAFLDEVLALDIPKKYSDWYQVDVSAVLNDCQIQGHEVDETSGDSLVFLKSSLLFCSPELGVMRHYPRSLVHCFVEDKRPEQNKDEELLFRGELFSITPESEQLCWVRDCTSDHEIPETQSKISGWMKWLNQA
;
A
#
# COMPACT_ATOMS: atom_id res chain seq x y z
N MET A 1 -20.36 -26.67 18.59
CA MET A 1 -19.12 -26.74 17.79
C MET A 1 -19.05 -25.47 16.97
N SER A 2 -18.57 -24.37 17.54
CA SER A 2 -18.60 -23.04 16.87
C SER A 2 -17.37 -22.17 17.13
N ASP A 3 -16.36 -22.62 17.87
CA ASP A 3 -15.22 -21.77 18.29
C ASP A 3 -13.96 -21.84 17.41
N ASN A 4 -13.86 -22.79 16.47
CA ASN A 4 -12.62 -22.96 15.69
C ASN A 4 -12.44 -21.94 14.56
N SER A 5 -13.52 -21.30 14.10
CA SER A 5 -13.44 -20.35 12.99
C SER A 5 -13.00 -18.95 13.42
N MET A 6 -13.30 -18.52 14.66
CA MET A 6 -12.89 -17.19 15.16
C MET A 6 -11.40 -17.14 15.47
N ASN A 7 -10.86 -18.15 16.15
CA ASN A 7 -9.42 -18.22 16.45
C ASN A 7 -8.53 -18.24 15.20
N THR A 8 -9.01 -18.84 14.10
CA THR A 8 -8.23 -18.91 12.85
C THR A 8 -8.19 -17.56 12.13
N ALA A 9 -9.29 -16.80 12.15
CA ALA A 9 -9.34 -15.48 11.52
C ALA A 9 -8.50 -14.43 12.28
N GLU A 10 -8.53 -14.47 13.61
CA GLU A 10 -7.71 -13.58 14.47
C GLU A 10 -6.21 -13.90 14.35
N THR A 11 -5.84 -15.19 14.29
CA THR A 11 -4.43 -15.56 14.09
C THR A 11 -3.89 -15.19 12.71
N VAL A 12 -4.73 -15.26 11.66
CA VAL A 12 -4.34 -14.81 10.31
C VAL A 12 -4.16 -13.30 10.27
N SER A 13 -5.05 -12.51 10.89
CA SER A 13 -4.92 -11.05 10.89
C SER A 13 -3.68 -10.57 11.61
N HIS A 14 -3.33 -11.19 12.75
CA HIS A 14 -2.08 -10.88 13.45
C HIS A 14 -0.84 -11.25 12.62
N ALA A 15 -0.88 -12.32 11.83
CA ALA A 15 0.24 -12.71 10.98
C ALA A 15 0.47 -11.71 9.85
N GLU A 16 -0.58 -11.16 9.24
CA GLU A 16 -0.48 -10.15 8.18
C GLU A 16 0.07 -8.82 8.70
N VAL A 17 -0.36 -8.39 9.90
CA VAL A 17 0.22 -7.22 10.59
C VAL A 17 1.70 -7.43 10.87
N GLN A 18 2.09 -8.61 11.36
CA GLN A 18 3.49 -8.89 11.64
C GLN A 18 4.32 -8.94 10.36
N ALA A 19 3.82 -9.54 9.29
CA ALA A 19 4.52 -9.59 8.00
C ALA A 19 4.76 -8.19 7.44
N PHE A 20 3.78 -7.29 7.54
CA PHE A 20 3.93 -5.89 7.19
C PHE A 20 5.02 -5.19 8.02
N LEU A 21 4.97 -5.33 9.35
CA LEU A 21 5.98 -4.71 10.23
C LEU A 21 7.38 -5.27 9.97
N ASP A 22 7.50 -6.58 9.75
CA ASP A 22 8.79 -7.23 9.45
C ASP A 22 9.39 -6.69 8.14
N GLU A 23 8.57 -6.47 7.11
CA GLU A 23 9.01 -5.89 5.83
C GLU A 23 9.54 -4.46 6.00
N VAL A 24 8.81 -3.61 6.72
CA VAL A 24 9.26 -2.24 7.02
C VAL A 24 10.54 -2.24 7.85
N LEU A 25 10.67 -3.15 8.81
CA LEU A 25 11.83 -3.24 9.70
C LEU A 25 13.08 -3.84 9.04
N ALA A 26 12.91 -4.51 7.89
CA ALA A 26 14.02 -4.98 7.08
C ALA A 26 14.66 -3.85 6.24
N LEU A 27 14.00 -2.68 6.13
CA LEU A 27 14.50 -1.55 5.37
C LEU A 27 15.65 -0.82 6.09
N ASP A 28 16.56 -0.25 5.30
CA ASP A 28 17.63 0.63 5.79
C ASP A 28 17.11 2.07 5.99
N ILE A 29 16.12 2.23 6.88
CA ILE A 29 15.52 3.52 7.23
C ILE A 29 16.00 4.03 8.60
N PRO A 30 15.93 5.35 8.87
CA PRO A 30 16.29 5.90 10.18
C PRO A 30 15.57 5.18 11.33
N LYS A 31 16.29 4.82 12.39
CA LYS A 31 15.74 4.12 13.57
C LYS A 31 14.46 4.76 14.12
N LYS A 32 14.37 6.09 14.12
CA LYS A 32 13.15 6.82 14.56
C LYS A 32 11.89 6.44 13.77
N TYR A 33 12.04 6.09 12.49
CA TYR A 33 10.94 5.66 11.62
C TYR A 33 10.56 4.22 11.94
N SER A 34 11.54 3.33 12.10
CA SER A 34 11.32 1.96 12.56
C SER A 34 10.61 1.92 13.92
N ASP A 35 11.04 2.75 14.87
CA ASP A 35 10.43 2.86 16.20
C ASP A 35 8.97 3.36 16.10
N TRP A 36 8.69 4.34 15.23
CA TRP A 36 7.34 4.85 14.99
C TRP A 36 6.42 3.75 14.41
N TYR A 37 6.91 2.94 13.47
CA TYR A 37 6.14 1.79 12.99
C TYR A 37 5.87 0.75 14.08
N GLN A 38 6.88 0.42 14.90
CA GLN A 38 6.75 -0.56 15.97
C GLN A 38 5.83 -0.12 17.11
N VAL A 39 5.72 1.18 17.37
CA VAL A 39 4.95 1.71 18.50
C VAL A 39 3.61 2.26 18.05
N ASP A 40 3.62 3.25 17.16
CA ASP A 40 2.42 4.02 16.80
C ASP A 40 1.58 3.29 15.75
N VAL A 41 2.21 2.83 14.65
CA VAL A 41 1.48 2.16 13.56
C VAL A 41 0.96 0.80 14.00
N SER A 42 1.75 0.02 14.75
CA SER A 42 1.32 -1.27 15.30
C SER A 42 0.10 -1.14 16.23
N ALA A 43 0.05 -0.08 17.04
CA ALA A 43 -1.09 0.18 17.92
C ALA A 43 -2.37 0.53 17.14
N VAL A 44 -2.24 1.27 16.04
CA VAL A 44 -3.37 1.61 15.16
C VAL A 44 -3.86 0.39 14.37
N LEU A 45 -2.94 -0.49 13.95
CA LEU A 45 -3.26 -1.72 13.22
C LEU A 45 -3.69 -2.87 14.14
N ASN A 46 -3.71 -2.69 15.46
CA ASN A 46 -4.16 -3.72 16.37
C ASN A 46 -5.62 -4.13 16.03
N ASP A 47 -5.86 -5.43 15.95
CA ASP A 47 -7.13 -6.04 15.55
C ASP A 47 -7.61 -5.68 14.12
N CYS A 48 -6.78 -5.06 13.29
CA CYS A 48 -7.08 -4.82 11.88
C CYS A 48 -6.82 -6.08 11.04
N GLN A 49 -7.68 -6.31 10.05
CA GLN A 49 -7.48 -7.35 9.04
C GLN A 49 -6.83 -6.74 7.80
N ILE A 50 -5.53 -6.97 7.63
CA ILE A 50 -4.76 -6.48 6.49
C ILE A 50 -4.97 -7.42 5.30
N GLN A 51 -5.54 -6.91 4.22
CA GLN A 51 -5.72 -7.68 2.98
C GLN A 51 -4.48 -7.66 2.07
N GLY A 52 -3.51 -6.82 2.40
CA GLY A 52 -2.24 -6.65 1.71
C GLY A 52 -1.57 -5.34 2.13
N HIS A 53 -0.31 -5.16 1.75
CA HIS A 53 0.43 -3.93 1.99
C HIS A 53 1.45 -3.68 0.88
N GLU A 54 1.93 -2.44 0.81
CA GLU A 54 3.10 -2.05 0.03
C GLU A 54 3.97 -1.12 0.85
N VAL A 55 5.28 -1.22 0.67
CA VAL A 55 6.25 -0.34 1.29
C VAL A 55 7.11 0.29 0.20
N ASP A 56 7.34 1.60 0.29
CA ASP A 56 8.36 2.28 -0.49
C ASP A 56 9.71 2.08 0.21
N GLU A 57 10.61 1.34 -0.42
CA GLU A 57 11.88 0.94 0.19
C GLU A 57 12.82 2.12 0.49
N THR A 58 12.60 3.27 -0.14
CA THR A 58 13.48 4.44 -0.01
C THR A 58 13.04 5.36 1.13
N SER A 59 11.75 5.70 1.17
CA SER A 59 11.17 6.61 2.17
C SER A 59 10.68 5.88 3.43
N GLY A 60 10.33 4.59 3.30
CA GLY A 60 9.59 3.86 4.30
C GLY A 60 8.11 4.26 4.37
N ASP A 61 7.60 5.05 3.42
CA ASP A 61 6.15 5.26 3.28
C ASP A 61 5.49 3.92 2.95
N SER A 62 4.26 3.71 3.43
CA SER A 62 3.55 2.46 3.18
C SER A 62 2.05 2.64 2.96
N LEU A 63 1.49 1.68 2.24
CA LEU A 63 0.06 1.47 2.10
C LEU A 63 -0.34 0.16 2.75
N VAL A 64 -1.38 0.20 3.58
CA VAL A 64 -1.99 -0.98 4.19
C VAL A 64 -3.43 -1.06 3.71
N PHE A 65 -3.74 -2.12 2.97
CA PHE A 65 -5.05 -2.37 2.37
C PHE A 65 -5.94 -3.07 3.39
N LEU A 66 -6.98 -2.40 3.86
CA LEU A 66 -7.99 -2.94 4.78
C LEU A 66 -9.27 -3.27 4.00
N LYS A 67 -10.20 -3.99 4.63
CA LYS A 67 -11.46 -4.42 3.98
C LYS A 67 -12.23 -3.29 3.30
N SER A 68 -12.32 -2.11 3.92
CA SER A 68 -13.14 -1.00 3.45
C SER A 68 -12.36 0.31 3.22
N SER A 69 -11.05 0.27 3.37
CA SER A 69 -10.22 1.47 3.39
C SER A 69 -8.74 1.17 3.16
N LEU A 70 -8.01 2.22 2.84
CA LEU A 70 -6.58 2.20 2.64
C LEU A 70 -5.94 3.10 3.71
N LEU A 71 -5.00 2.57 4.46
CA LEU A 71 -4.20 3.34 5.40
C LEU A 71 -2.87 3.67 4.76
N PHE A 72 -2.56 4.95 4.62
CA PHE A 72 -1.26 5.46 4.23
C PHE A 72 -0.49 5.86 5.48
N CYS A 73 0.74 5.36 5.61
CA CYS A 73 1.64 5.72 6.70
C CYS A 73 2.87 6.39 6.10
N SER A 74 3.20 7.59 6.59
CA SER A 74 4.45 8.27 6.22
C SER A 74 5.26 8.58 7.48
N PRO A 75 6.38 7.88 7.70
CA PRO A 75 7.20 8.10 8.89
C PRO A 75 7.95 9.43 8.84
N GLU A 76 8.28 9.93 7.65
CA GLU A 76 8.91 11.23 7.47
C GLU A 76 7.97 12.37 7.87
N LEU A 77 6.72 12.29 7.42
CA LEU A 77 5.68 13.27 7.79
C LEU A 77 5.11 13.02 9.19
N GLY A 78 5.31 11.83 9.75
CA GLY A 78 4.75 11.42 11.04
C GLY A 78 3.23 11.29 11.01
N VAL A 79 2.64 10.90 9.87
CA VAL A 79 1.18 10.86 9.69
C VAL A 79 0.69 9.46 9.30
N MET A 80 -0.52 9.15 9.76
CA MET A 80 -1.33 8.04 9.30
C MET A 80 -2.62 8.62 8.71
N ARG A 81 -2.86 8.40 7.43
CA ARG A 81 -4.04 8.90 6.71
C ARG A 81 -4.89 7.75 6.23
N HIS A 82 -6.18 7.82 6.53
CA HIS A 82 -7.12 6.76 6.22
C HIS A 82 -8.08 7.20 5.11
N TYR A 83 -8.07 6.46 3.99
CA TYR A 83 -8.88 6.74 2.81
C TYR A 83 -9.97 5.67 2.65
N PRO A 84 -11.27 6.03 2.66
CA PRO A 84 -12.34 5.08 2.34
C PRO A 84 -12.15 4.49 0.95
N ARG A 85 -12.30 3.16 0.80
CA ARG A 85 -12.11 2.46 -0.49
C ARG A 85 -12.97 3.06 -1.61
N SER A 86 -14.17 3.52 -1.28
CA SER A 86 -15.09 4.16 -2.23
C SER A 86 -14.60 5.51 -2.79
N LEU A 87 -13.58 6.10 -2.19
CA LEU A 87 -12.98 7.38 -2.60
C LEU A 87 -11.57 7.20 -3.18
N VAL A 88 -11.08 5.96 -3.27
CA VAL A 88 -9.78 5.64 -3.89
C VAL A 88 -10.03 5.30 -5.35
N HIS A 89 -9.29 5.99 -6.22
CA HIS A 89 -9.27 5.78 -7.66
C HIS A 89 -7.97 5.10 -8.06
N CYS A 90 -8.00 4.31 -9.13
CA CYS A 90 -6.82 3.72 -9.75
C CYS A 90 -6.77 4.17 -11.21
N PHE A 91 -5.65 4.77 -11.61
CA PHE A 91 -5.36 5.16 -12.97
C PHE A 91 -4.24 4.27 -13.52
N VAL A 92 -4.37 3.83 -14.76
CA VAL A 92 -3.37 2.99 -15.44
C VAL A 92 -3.08 3.59 -16.80
N GLU A 93 -1.82 3.87 -17.06
CA GLU A 93 -1.33 4.42 -18.32
C GLU A 93 -0.34 3.45 -18.96
N ASP A 94 -0.60 3.07 -20.21
CA ASP A 94 0.29 2.26 -21.03
C ASP A 94 0.87 3.13 -22.15
N LYS A 95 2.12 3.56 -21.96
CA LYS A 95 2.79 4.50 -22.87
C LYS A 95 3.64 3.81 -23.94
N ARG A 96 3.77 2.49 -23.90
CA ARG A 96 4.49 1.71 -24.92
C ARG A 96 3.99 1.94 -26.37
N PRO A 97 2.68 2.19 -26.62
CA PRO A 97 2.21 2.51 -27.97
C PRO A 97 2.63 3.91 -28.46
N GLU A 98 2.93 4.82 -27.53
CA GLU A 98 3.33 6.19 -27.84
C GLU A 98 4.81 6.16 -28.25
N GLN A 99 5.10 6.37 -29.54
CA GLN A 99 6.46 6.30 -30.10
C GLN A 99 7.36 7.48 -29.68
N ASN A 100 7.14 8.07 -28.50
CA ASN A 100 7.98 9.14 -27.96
C ASN A 100 9.25 8.52 -27.39
N LYS A 101 10.31 8.52 -28.20
CA LYS A 101 11.65 8.04 -27.81
C LYS A 101 12.29 8.83 -26.66
N ASP A 102 11.72 9.98 -26.29
CA ASP A 102 12.21 10.85 -25.23
C ASP A 102 11.46 10.65 -23.90
N GLU A 103 10.39 9.85 -23.87
CA GLU A 103 9.72 9.49 -22.61
C GLU A 103 10.27 8.16 -22.08
N GLU A 104 10.97 8.22 -20.95
CA GLU A 104 11.51 7.03 -20.28
C GLU A 104 10.39 6.16 -19.66
N LEU A 105 9.19 6.70 -19.47
CA LEU A 105 8.08 6.01 -18.82
C LEU A 105 7.35 5.09 -19.80
N LEU A 106 7.36 3.78 -19.54
CA LEU A 106 6.71 2.76 -20.35
C LEU A 106 5.31 2.42 -19.83
N PHE A 107 5.15 2.32 -18.51
CA PHE A 107 3.90 1.92 -17.87
C PHE A 107 3.78 2.61 -16.51
N ARG A 108 2.57 3.03 -16.15
CA ARG A 108 2.29 3.67 -14.86
C ARG A 108 0.99 3.18 -14.26
N GLY A 109 1.01 2.95 -12.96
CA GLY A 109 -0.18 2.86 -12.12
C GLY A 109 -0.16 3.94 -11.06
N GLU A 110 -1.32 4.52 -10.78
CA GLU A 110 -1.50 5.52 -9.73
C GLU A 110 -2.75 5.22 -8.90
N LEU A 111 -2.59 5.09 -7.58
CA LEU A 111 -3.69 5.19 -6.62
C LEU A 111 -3.84 6.63 -6.15
N PHE A 112 -5.06 7.12 -6.23
CA PHE A 112 -5.37 8.53 -6.00
C PHE A 112 -6.62 8.70 -5.13
N SER A 113 -6.58 9.62 -4.17
CA SER A 113 -7.75 10.01 -3.38
C SER A 113 -7.61 11.46 -2.93
N ILE A 114 -8.73 12.19 -2.89
CA ILE A 114 -8.78 13.57 -2.40
C ILE A 114 -9.61 13.58 -1.11
N THR A 115 -9.01 14.03 -0.02
CA THR A 115 -9.74 14.38 1.20
C THR A 115 -9.68 15.90 1.43
N PRO A 116 -10.57 16.45 2.30
CA PRO A 116 -10.49 17.86 2.69
C PRO A 116 -9.10 18.23 3.24
N GLU A 117 -8.80 19.53 3.28
CA GLU A 117 -7.57 20.08 3.90
C GLU A 117 -6.23 19.77 3.20
N SER A 118 -6.27 19.43 1.90
CA SER A 118 -5.07 19.14 1.07
C SER A 118 -4.38 17.82 1.39
N GLU A 119 -5.08 16.93 2.09
CA GLU A 119 -4.65 15.56 2.27
C GLU A 119 -5.01 14.78 1.00
N GLN A 120 -4.01 14.49 0.17
CA GLN A 120 -4.18 13.72 -1.05
C GLN A 120 -3.35 12.45 -0.95
N LEU A 121 -3.96 11.35 -1.36
CA LEU A 121 -3.22 10.15 -1.70
C LEU A 121 -2.78 10.29 -3.15
N CYS A 122 -1.48 10.14 -3.38
CA CYS A 122 -0.87 9.98 -4.70
C CYS A 122 0.21 8.92 -4.55
N TRP A 123 -0.13 7.66 -4.85
CA TRP A 123 0.78 6.54 -4.77
C TRP A 123 1.03 5.98 -6.15
N VAL A 124 2.28 6.03 -6.61
CA VAL A 124 2.63 5.79 -8.00
C VAL A 124 3.57 4.59 -8.12
N ARG A 125 3.37 3.82 -9.18
CA ARG A 125 4.30 2.80 -9.66
C ARG A 125 4.64 3.13 -11.10
N ASP A 126 5.83 3.68 -11.27
CA ASP A 126 6.43 3.95 -12.58
C ASP A 126 7.28 2.78 -13.01
N CYS A 127 7.20 2.46 -14.29
CA CYS A 127 8.02 1.46 -14.94
C CYS A 127 8.69 2.11 -16.15
N THR A 128 10.00 2.25 -16.08
CA THR A 128 10.83 2.81 -17.16
C THR A 128 11.58 1.74 -17.93
N SER A 129 11.39 0.47 -17.55
CA SER A 129 12.16 -0.66 -18.04
C SER A 129 11.27 -1.84 -18.40
N ASP A 130 11.39 -2.35 -19.62
CA ASP A 130 10.50 -3.39 -20.15
C ASP A 130 10.39 -4.64 -19.26
N HIS A 131 11.47 -5.02 -18.58
CA HIS A 131 11.50 -6.22 -17.75
C HIS A 131 10.75 -6.09 -16.42
N GLU A 132 10.48 -4.86 -15.96
CA GLU A 132 9.75 -4.56 -14.72
C GLU A 132 8.24 -4.46 -14.95
N ILE A 133 7.80 -4.42 -16.22
CA ILE A 133 6.38 -4.32 -16.59
C ILE A 133 5.54 -5.42 -15.92
N PRO A 134 5.92 -6.72 -15.96
CA PRO A 134 5.08 -7.77 -15.38
C PRO A 134 4.87 -7.60 -13.87
N GLU A 135 5.91 -7.17 -13.14
CA GLU A 135 5.81 -6.93 -11.70
C GLU A 135 4.90 -5.73 -11.42
N THR A 136 5.09 -4.63 -12.14
CA THR A 136 4.27 -3.42 -12.04
C THR A 136 2.80 -3.73 -12.33
N GLN A 137 2.51 -4.49 -13.39
CA GLN A 137 1.17 -4.95 -13.71
C GLN A 137 0.58 -5.85 -12.64
N SER A 138 1.40 -6.70 -12.00
CA SER A 138 0.96 -7.55 -10.90
C SER A 138 0.51 -6.72 -9.70
N LYS A 139 1.31 -5.72 -9.28
CA LYS A 139 0.96 -4.77 -8.21
C LYS A 139 -0.35 -4.04 -8.50
N ILE A 140 -0.46 -3.43 -9.69
CA ILE A 140 -1.66 -2.72 -10.13
C ILE A 140 -2.88 -3.64 -10.20
N SER A 141 -2.71 -4.89 -10.65
CA SER A 141 -3.80 -5.88 -10.66
C SER A 141 -4.29 -6.21 -9.25
N GLY A 142 -3.39 -6.21 -8.26
CA GLY A 142 -3.71 -6.35 -6.84
C GLY A 142 -4.57 -5.20 -6.34
N TRP A 143 -4.21 -3.96 -6.68
CA TRP A 143 -5.00 -2.77 -6.36
C TRP A 143 -6.41 -2.86 -6.96
N MET A 144 -6.49 -3.20 -8.25
CA MET A 144 -7.77 -3.34 -8.95
C MET A 144 -8.62 -4.45 -8.32
N LYS A 145 -8.02 -5.58 -7.97
CA LYS A 145 -8.72 -6.67 -7.27
C LYS A 145 -9.28 -6.18 -5.94
N TRP A 146 -8.51 -5.43 -5.17
CA TRP A 146 -8.94 -4.86 -3.89
C TRP A 146 -10.08 -3.85 -4.03
N LEU A 147 -9.96 -2.90 -4.96
CA LEU A 147 -10.98 -1.88 -5.25
C LEU A 147 -12.33 -2.49 -5.68
N ASN A 148 -12.29 -3.64 -6.36
CA ASN A 148 -13.49 -4.30 -6.90
C ASN A 148 -14.07 -5.41 -6.00
N GLN A 149 -13.60 -5.58 -4.75
CA GLN A 149 -14.20 -6.55 -3.84
C GLN A 149 -15.64 -6.14 -3.46
N ALA A 150 -16.55 -7.12 -3.40
CA ALA A 150 -17.96 -6.93 -3.02
C ALA A 150 -18.14 -6.66 -1.52
#